data_AF-A0A2H3DEY4-F1
#
_entry.id   AF-A0A2H3DEY4-F1
#
_cell.length_a   1.000
_cell.length_b   1.000
_cell.length_c   1.000
_cell.angle_alpha   90.00
_cell.angle_beta   90.00
_cell.angle_gamma   90.00
#
_symmetry.space_group_name_H-M   'P 1'
#
loop_
_entity.id
_entity.type
_entity.pdbx_description
1 polymer ?
#
loop_
_entity_poly.entity_id
_entity_poly.type
_entity_poly.pdbx_seq_one_letter_code
_entity_poly.pdbx_strand_id
1 'polypeptide(L)'
;MTQHPGRAMHADESTYDGNWEVLVDVRKQKDWSDEEWEWFLEFFHRDLATREHLEGLRRMRVIEKSAKNRLDFIIFVLGLFHLKMAAANAYWQIHIEPKED
;
A
#
# COMPACT_ATOMS: atom_id res chain seq x y z
N MET A 1 -19.52 0.75 -3.50
CA MET A 1 -18.12 0.56 -3.12
C MET A 1 -17.88 1.41 -1.88
N THR A 2 -17.65 0.80 -0.72
CA THR A 2 -17.52 1.53 0.55
C THR A 2 -16.07 1.97 0.71
N GLN A 3 -15.83 3.28 0.84
CA GLN A 3 -14.49 3.84 1.04
C GLN A 3 -14.30 4.13 2.53
N HIS A 4 -13.27 3.54 3.13
CA HIS A 4 -12.90 3.80 4.53
C HIS A 4 -11.72 4.77 4.55
N PRO A 5 -11.87 5.97 5.13
CA PRO A 5 -10.76 6.91 5.24
C PRO A 5 -9.70 6.35 6.19
N GLY A 6 -8.47 6.22 5.70
CA GLY A 6 -7.33 5.80 6.50
C GLY A 6 -6.91 6.90 7.47
N ARG A 7 -6.64 6.54 8.73
CA ARG A 7 -6.01 7.42 9.73
C ARG A 7 -4.49 7.41 9.54
N ALA A 8 -3.84 8.48 9.99
CA ALA A 8 -2.38 8.58 9.98
C ALA A 8 -1.77 7.40 10.75
N MET A 9 -0.78 6.75 10.13
CA MET A 9 -0.03 5.62 10.68
C MET A 9 1.44 6.02 10.73
N HIS A 10 2.14 5.59 11.78
CA HIS A 10 3.59 5.70 11.83
C HIS A 10 4.19 4.54 11.03
N ALA A 11 4.73 4.85 9.85
CA ALA A 11 5.37 3.87 8.97
C ALA A 11 6.89 4.11 9.01
N ASP A 12 7.62 3.25 9.71
CA ASP A 12 9.07 3.19 9.54
C ASP A 12 9.41 2.29 8.35
N GLU A 13 9.47 2.90 7.17
CA GLU A 13 9.71 2.20 5.90
C GLU A 13 11.13 1.61 5.79
N SER A 14 12.03 1.95 6.73
CA SER A 14 13.40 1.43 6.75
C SER A 14 13.53 0.01 7.29
N THR A 15 12.45 -0.53 7.88
CA THR A 15 12.44 -1.86 8.49
C THR A 15 11.32 -2.75 7.97
N TYR A 16 11.58 -4.06 7.95
CA TYR A 16 10.57 -5.07 7.65
C TYR A 16 9.39 -5.06 8.64
N ASP A 17 9.67 -4.73 9.90
CA ASP A 17 8.66 -4.67 10.95
C ASP A 17 7.74 -3.44 10.78
N GLY A 18 8.27 -2.28 10.40
CA GLY A 18 7.46 -1.09 10.14
C GLY A 18 6.46 -1.27 8.99
N ASN A 19 6.84 -1.98 7.93
CA ASN A 19 5.91 -2.33 6.85
C ASN A 19 4.82 -3.30 7.30
N TRP A 20 5.13 -4.25 8.20
CA TRP A 20 4.15 -5.15 8.78
C TRP A 20 3.18 -4.42 9.72
N GLU A 21 3.68 -3.48 10.53
CA GLU A 21 2.86 -2.64 11.40
C GLU A 21 1.84 -1.82 10.61
N VAL A 22 2.23 -1.28 9.45
CA VAL A 22 1.30 -0.57 8.54
C VAL A 22 0.17 -1.49 8.09
N LEU A 23 0.45 -2.73 7.70
CA LEU A 23 -0.57 -3.70 7.29
C LEU A 23 -1.53 -4.05 8.44
N VAL A 24 -0.98 -4.24 9.65
CA VAL A 24 -1.77 -4.52 10.85
C VAL A 24 -2.65 -3.33 11.25
N ASP A 25 -2.16 -2.11 11.09
CA ASP A 25 -2.93 -0.91 11.41
C ASP A 25 -4.02 -0.62 10.38
N VAL A 26 -3.79 -0.89 9.09
CA VAL A 26 -4.85 -0.88 8.08
C VAL A 26 -5.96 -1.85 8.46
N ARG A 27 -5.61 -3.08 8.90
CA ARG A 27 -6.59 -4.07 9.39
C ARG A 27 -7.42 -3.52 10.55
N LYS A 28 -6.77 -2.96 11.59
CA LYS A 28 -7.46 -2.40 12.76
C LYS A 28 -8.44 -1.29 12.36
N GLN A 29 -8.08 -0.47 11.38
CA GLN A 29 -8.93 0.63 10.92
C GLN A 29 -10.14 0.15 10.10
N LYS A 30 -10.05 -1.02 9.48
CA LYS A 30 -11.12 -1.60 8.65
C LYS A 30 -12.10 -2.48 9.43
N ASP A 31 -11.75 -2.88 10.65
CA ASP A 31 -12.55 -3.75 11.52
C ASP A 31 -12.93 -5.09 10.84
N TRP A 32 -12.03 -5.63 10.02
CA TRP A 32 -12.26 -6.88 9.30
C TRP A 32 -11.90 -8.10 10.16
N SER A 33 -12.76 -9.12 10.12
CA SER A 33 -12.50 -10.43 10.70
C SER A 33 -11.35 -11.16 10.00
N ASP A 34 -10.78 -12.17 10.66
CA ASP A 34 -9.71 -12.99 10.08
C ASP A 34 -10.18 -13.77 8.83
N GLU A 35 -11.44 -14.19 8.81
CA GLU A 35 -12.05 -14.90 7.69
C GLU A 35 -12.22 -13.97 6.48
N GLU A 36 -12.74 -12.76 6.72
CA GLU A 36 -12.86 -11.72 5.70
C GLU A 36 -11.52 -11.41 5.02
N TRP A 37 -10.44 -11.32 5.81
CA TRP A 37 -9.11 -11.01 5.31
C TRP A 37 -8.58 -12.01 4.28
N GLU A 38 -8.88 -13.30 4.43
CA GLU A 38 -8.41 -14.32 3.50
C GLU A 38 -9.05 -14.20 2.11
N TRP A 39 -10.20 -13.53 2.01
CA TRP A 39 -10.92 -13.32 0.75
C TRP A 39 -10.60 -12.01 0.04
N PHE A 40 -9.95 -11.06 0.73
CA PHE A 40 -9.67 -9.75 0.14
C PHE A 40 -8.31 -9.69 -0.54
N LEU A 41 -8.29 -9.08 -1.73
CA LEU A 41 -7.06 -8.65 -2.38
C LEU A 41 -6.81 -7.19 -2.05
N GLU A 42 -5.62 -6.90 -1.54
CA GLU A 42 -5.22 -5.53 -1.23
C GLU A 42 -4.26 -5.01 -2.31
N PHE A 43 -4.68 -3.97 -3.01
CA PHE A 43 -3.86 -3.35 -4.06
C PHE A 43 -2.99 -2.26 -3.46
N PHE A 44 -1.67 -2.46 -3.52
CA PHE A 44 -0.70 -1.46 -3.08
C PHE A 44 -0.13 -0.71 -4.27
N HIS A 45 -0.13 0.62 -4.16
CA HIS A 45 0.51 1.50 -5.12
C HIS A 45 1.52 2.40 -4.39
N ARG A 46 2.80 2.09 -4.52
CA ARG A 46 3.89 2.85 -3.91
C ARG A 46 5.05 2.95 -4.89
N ASP A 47 6.19 3.47 -4.43
CA ASP A 47 7.44 3.45 -5.17
C ASP A 47 8.02 2.03 -5.32
N LEU A 48 9.09 1.92 -6.11
CA LEU A 48 9.75 0.65 -6.38
C LEU A 48 10.37 0.02 -5.12
N ALA A 49 10.93 0.84 -4.22
CA ALA A 49 11.55 0.35 -3.00
C ALA A 49 10.54 -0.39 -2.11
N THR A 50 9.32 0.13 -2.01
CA THR A 50 8.23 -0.55 -1.28
C THR A 50 7.91 -1.92 -1.87
N ARG A 51 7.94 -2.05 -3.20
CA ARG A 51 7.75 -3.35 -3.87
C ARG A 51 8.87 -4.33 -3.48
N GLU A 52 10.11 -3.88 -3.52
CA GLU A 52 11.28 -4.73 -3.22
C GLU A 52 11.23 -5.23 -1.77
N HIS A 53 10.84 -4.38 -0.82
CA HIS A 53 10.62 -4.77 0.58
C HIS A 53 9.49 -5.79 0.71
N LEU A 54 8.36 -5.60 0.05
CA LEU A 54 7.25 -6.56 0.05
C LEU A 54 7.67 -7.92 -0.53
N GLU A 55 8.42 -7.92 -1.63
CA GLU A 55 8.96 -9.15 -2.21
C GLU A 55 9.95 -9.84 -1.27
N GLY A 56 10.79 -9.08 -0.56
CA GLY A 56 11.69 -9.59 0.47
C GLY A 56 10.92 -10.30 1.60
N LEU A 57 9.87 -9.66 2.12
CA LEU A 57 8.98 -10.25 3.14
C LEU A 57 8.35 -11.57 2.66
N ARG A 58 7.82 -11.58 1.43
CA ARG A 58 7.22 -12.78 0.82
C ARG A 58 8.21 -13.93 0.73
N ARG A 59 9.45 -13.65 0.31
CA ARG A 59 10.51 -14.66 0.24
C ARG A 59 10.86 -15.21 1.62
N MET A 60 10.95 -14.36 2.64
CA MET A 60 11.23 -14.80 4.01
C MET A 60 10.09 -15.64 4.61
N ARG A 61 8.84 -15.36 4.23
CA ARG A 61 7.66 -16.01 4.79
C ARG A 61 7.10 -17.15 3.91
N VAL A 62 7.78 -17.55 2.84
CA VAL A 62 7.27 -18.55 1.88
C VAL A 62 6.90 -19.90 2.51
N ILE A 63 7.54 -20.26 3.62
CA ILE A 63 7.32 -21.52 4.35
C ILE A 63 6.07 -21.50 5.25
N GLU A 64 5.46 -20.34 5.43
CA GLU A 64 4.27 -20.17 6.26
C GLU A 64 3.06 -20.89 5.65
N LYS A 65 2.25 -21.53 6.51
CA LYS A 65 1.15 -22.38 6.05
C LYS A 65 -0.01 -21.59 5.44
N SER A 66 -0.35 -20.44 6.00
CA SER A 66 -1.48 -19.63 5.53
C SER A 66 -1.04 -18.62 4.46
N ALA A 67 -1.89 -18.41 3.45
CA ALA A 67 -1.70 -17.40 2.42
C ALA A 67 -1.59 -15.99 3.01
N LYS A 68 -2.30 -15.75 4.11
CA LYS A 68 -2.18 -14.54 4.94
C LYS A 68 -0.76 -14.33 5.45
N ASN A 69 -0.15 -15.33 6.08
CA ASN A 69 1.18 -15.18 6.66
C ASN A 69 2.26 -15.01 5.57
N ARG A 70 2.04 -15.61 4.38
CA ARG A 70 2.87 -15.41 3.19
C ARG A 70 2.67 -14.07 2.49
N LEU A 71 1.67 -13.28 2.91
CA LEU A 71 1.29 -12.01 2.27
C LEU A 71 0.82 -12.18 0.82
N ASP A 72 0.23 -13.32 0.46
CA ASP A 72 -0.22 -13.63 -0.91
C ASP A 72 -1.35 -12.69 -1.38
N PHE A 73 -2.13 -12.16 -0.42
CA PHE A 73 -3.26 -11.27 -0.67
C PHE A 73 -2.88 -9.86 -1.15
N ILE A 74 -1.59 -9.51 -1.14
CA ILE A 74 -1.09 -8.17 -1.48
C ILE A 74 -0.72 -8.08 -2.98
N ILE A 75 -1.43 -7.30 -3.79
CA ILE A 75 -1.09 -7.10 -5.21
C ILE A 75 -0.42 -5.73 -5.37
N PHE A 76 0.86 -5.73 -5.77
CA PHE A 76 1.57 -4.48 -6.07
C PHE A 76 1.26 -4.00 -7.49
N VAL A 77 0.73 -2.78 -7.62
CA VAL A 77 0.41 -2.14 -8.90
C VAL A 77 1.50 -1.14 -9.26
N LEU A 78 2.43 -1.56 -10.12
CA LEU A 78 3.49 -0.69 -10.65
C LEU A 78 2.89 0.51 -11.42
N GLY A 79 3.55 1.66 -11.30
CA GLY A 79 3.26 2.82 -12.13
C GLY A 79 2.04 3.64 -11.72
N LEU A 80 1.13 3.12 -10.89
CA LEU A 80 -0.04 3.89 -10.44
C LEU A 80 0.36 5.08 -9.55
N PHE A 81 1.45 4.96 -8.79
CA PHE A 81 2.04 6.09 -8.08
C PHE A 81 2.51 7.19 -9.05
N HIS A 82 3.27 6.82 -10.09
CA HIS A 82 3.71 7.77 -11.12
C HIS A 82 2.54 8.41 -11.87
N LEU A 83 1.48 7.65 -12.15
CA LEU A 83 0.28 8.18 -12.78
C LEU A 83 -0.41 9.22 -11.88
N LYS A 84 -0.55 8.95 -10.59
CA LYS A 84 -1.11 9.91 -9.62
C LYS A 84 -0.24 11.16 -9.48
N MET A 85 1.07 11.00 -9.43
CA MET A 85 2.02 12.11 -9.38
C MET A 85 1.95 12.97 -10.66
N ALA A 86 1.92 12.33 -11.83
CA ALA A 86 1.77 13.03 -13.11
C ALA A 86 0.42 13.76 -13.20
N ALA A 87 -0.66 13.14 -12.75
CA ALA A 87 -1.99 13.76 -12.71
C ALA A 87 -2.03 14.97 -11.74
N ALA A 88 -1.44 14.84 -10.56
CA ALA A 88 -1.32 15.95 -9.61
C ALA A 88 -0.48 17.10 -10.17
N ASN A 89 0.64 16.79 -10.84
CA ASN A 89 1.48 17.78 -11.50
C ASN A 89 0.74 18.48 -12.65
N ALA A 90 0.03 17.72 -13.48
CA ALA A 90 -0.78 18.29 -14.57
C ALA A 90 -1.89 19.20 -14.02
N TYR A 91 -2.57 18.77 -12.95
CA TYR A 91 -3.59 19.59 -12.29
C TYR A 91 -2.99 20.89 -11.74
N TRP A 92 -1.82 20.80 -11.09
CA TRP A 92 -1.09 21.97 -10.61
C TRP A 92 -0.78 22.94 -11.75
N GLN A 93 -0.16 22.47 -12.84
CA GLN A 93 0.22 23.30 -13.99
C GLN A 93 -0.97 23.94 -14.71
N ILE A 94 -2.11 23.24 -14.79
CA ILE A 94 -3.29 23.74 -15.52
C ILE A 94 -4.10 24.73 -14.66
N HIS A 95 -4.26 24.44 -13.37
CA HIS A 95 -5.29 25.08 -12.54
C HIS A 95 -4.74 25.92 -11.39
N ILE A 96 -3.48 25.72 -10.99
CA ILE A 96 -2.92 26.38 -9.79
C ILE A 96 -1.73 27.25 -10.12
N GLU A 97 -0.82 26.79 -10.98
CA GLU A 97 0.36 27.54 -11.37
C GLU A 97 -0.04 28.80 -12.16
N PRO A 98 0.28 30.00 -11.66
CA PRO A 98 0.01 31.23 -12.40
C PRO A 98 0.81 31.20 -13.69
N LYS A 99 0.16 31.56 -14.81
CA LYS A 99 0.89 31.77 -16.07
C LYS A 99 1.82 32.97 -15.86
N GLU A 100 3.12 32.77 -16.04
CA GLU A 100 4.05 33.88 -16.10
C GLU A 100 3.68 34.74 -17.32
N ASP A 101 3.42 36.03 -17.08
CA ASP A 101 3.16 37.06 -18.10
C ASP A 101 4.48 37.50 -18.78
#